data_AF-A0A0J8QTQ0-F1
#
_entry.id   AF-A0A0J8QTQ0-F1
#
_cell.length_a   1.000
_cell.length_b   1.000
_cell.length_c   1.000
_cell.angle_alpha   90.00
_cell.angle_beta   90.00
_cell.angle_gamma   90.00
#
_symmetry.space_group_name_H-M   'P 1'
#
loop_
_entity.id
_entity.type
_entity.pdbx_description
1 polymer ?
#
loop_
_entity_poly.entity_id
_entity_poly.type
_entity_poly.pdbx_seq_one_letter_code
_entity_poly.pdbx_strand_id
1 'polypeptide(L)'
;MGEDYGLDPGEYGEPGEEGWEEGAEGLPLTEEDATALFRDLLDDYRINPYTPWEKIIEEGRIIDDTRYTILPNMKSRREAWSNWSRDRIQEHKERKEKGEKKDPRIRYLALLEAHATPKLFWAEFKRKYRKEPEMKDNRMSDKDREKLYRDHISRLKLPESTRKSDFSAFLKSIPLTHLNRSSTIDALDSSILTDIRYISLPSKVRNPLIETYVSTLPDAPEVTDLSVEEKEEKLKKHHERQRREKALADRKAMVQEEKQKHQRALVQELRKAMLVGKEGLTSHLEEIGKGNTSISDEE
;
A
#
# COMPACT_ATOMS: atom_id res chain seq x y z
N MET A 1 -35.54 49.57 47.12
CA MET A 1 -36.23 49.73 45.83
C MET A 1 -35.29 49.16 44.76
N GLY A 2 -35.12 47.86 44.55
CA GLY A 2 -35.97 46.72 44.92
C GLY A 2 -37.17 46.64 44.00
N GLU A 3 -37.02 45.88 42.91
CA GLU A 3 -38.06 45.32 42.03
C GLU A 3 -38.91 46.32 41.23
N ASP A 4 -38.77 46.31 39.90
CA ASP A 4 -39.87 45.99 38.95
C ASP A 4 -39.50 46.43 37.53
N TYR A 5 -38.80 45.55 36.78
CA TYR A 5 -38.83 45.48 35.31
C TYR A 5 -38.48 44.04 34.93
N GLY A 6 -39.49 43.18 34.98
CA GLY A 6 -39.42 41.79 34.56
C GLY A 6 -39.21 41.66 33.05
N LEU A 7 -37.97 41.38 32.64
CA LEU A 7 -37.68 40.80 31.34
C LEU A 7 -37.29 39.34 31.56
N ASP A 8 -38.23 38.47 31.24
CA ASP A 8 -38.11 37.01 31.23
C ASP A 8 -36.99 36.60 30.25
N PRO A 9 -35.99 35.78 30.65
CA PRO A 9 -34.86 35.36 29.79
C PRO A 9 -35.20 34.44 28.60
N GLY A 10 -36.42 34.48 28.07
CA GLY A 10 -36.96 33.45 27.15
C GLY A 10 -37.17 33.85 25.68
N GLU A 11 -36.78 35.06 25.24
CA GLU A 11 -37.22 35.54 23.91
C GLU A 11 -36.09 36.25 23.11
N TYR A 12 -35.01 35.52 22.85
CA TYR A 12 -34.24 35.71 21.62
C TYR A 12 -34.26 34.39 20.87
N GLY A 13 -35.19 34.27 19.92
CA GLY A 13 -35.16 33.20 18.95
C GLY A 13 -33.89 33.33 18.11
N GLU A 14 -32.94 32.43 18.33
CA GLU A 14 -31.83 32.22 17.39
C GLU A 14 -32.38 31.53 16.12
N PRO A 15 -32.21 32.15 14.94
CA PRO A 15 -32.64 31.55 13.70
C PRO A 15 -31.59 30.53 13.21
N GLY A 16 -31.95 29.25 13.26
CA GLY A 16 -31.35 28.23 12.38
C GLY A 16 -30.69 27.02 13.03
N GLU A 17 -31.32 26.37 14.02
CA GLU A 17 -31.04 24.97 14.39
C GLU A 17 -31.89 23.94 13.60
N GLU A 18 -32.35 24.29 12.40
CA GLU A 18 -33.04 23.35 11.51
C GLU A 18 -32.14 22.93 10.34
N GLY A 19 -31.57 21.73 10.43
CA GLY A 19 -31.09 21.04 9.23
C GLY A 19 -29.78 20.26 9.30
N TRP A 20 -29.26 19.91 10.48
CA TRP A 20 -28.36 18.77 10.55
C TRP A 20 -29.19 17.53 10.82
N GLU A 21 -29.57 16.80 9.78
CA GLU A 21 -29.95 15.40 9.93
C GLU A 21 -28.81 14.71 10.69
N GLU A 22 -29.11 14.33 11.93
CA GLU A 22 -28.32 13.54 12.87
C GLU A 22 -28.11 12.11 12.31
N GLY A 23 -27.42 12.05 11.18
CA GLY A 23 -27.27 10.91 10.28
C GLY A 23 -26.33 11.18 9.10
N ALA A 24 -25.89 12.43 8.90
CA ALA A 24 -24.88 12.83 7.91
C ALA A 24 -23.51 13.20 8.52
N GLU A 25 -23.26 12.90 9.79
CA GLU A 25 -21.90 12.76 10.28
C GLU A 25 -21.30 11.50 9.63
N GLY A 26 -20.57 11.71 8.53
CA GLY A 26 -19.58 10.72 8.11
C GLY A 26 -18.70 10.45 9.32
N LEU A 27 -18.88 9.28 9.93
CA LEU A 27 -18.20 8.87 11.16
C LEU A 27 -16.76 9.39 11.16
N PRO A 28 -16.29 10.03 12.25
CA PRO A 28 -14.91 10.48 12.34
C PRO A 28 -14.01 9.31 11.98
N LEU A 29 -13.07 9.52 11.05
CA LEU A 29 -12.17 8.47 10.56
C LEU A 29 -11.56 7.76 11.77
N THR A 30 -12.00 6.53 12.00
CA THR A 30 -11.57 5.75 13.17
C THR A 30 -10.08 5.44 13.04
N GLU A 31 -9.40 5.18 14.16
CA GLU A 31 -7.98 4.78 14.11
C GLU A 31 -7.77 3.48 13.31
N GLU A 32 -8.77 2.59 13.35
CA GLU A 32 -8.79 1.36 12.57
C GLU A 32 -8.93 1.62 11.07
N ASP A 33 -9.86 2.49 10.67
CA ASP A 33 -10.03 2.89 9.27
C ASP A 33 -8.82 3.65 8.72
N ALA A 34 -8.20 4.49 9.56
CA ALA A 34 -6.95 5.17 9.26
C ALA A 34 -5.81 4.17 8.99
N THR A 35 -5.69 3.15 9.84
CA THR A 35 -4.71 2.08 9.69
C THR A 35 -5.00 1.26 8.44
N ALA A 36 -6.27 0.93 8.16
CA ALA A 36 -6.66 0.18 6.98
C ALA A 36 -6.35 0.93 5.69
N LEU A 37 -6.64 2.24 5.61
CA LEU A 37 -6.28 3.09 4.47
C LEU A 37 -4.77 3.14 4.24
N PHE A 38 -3.98 3.16 5.32
CA PHE A 38 -2.54 3.08 5.24
C PHE A 38 -2.05 1.71 4.76
N ARG A 39 -2.74 0.61 5.09
CA ARG A 39 -2.44 -0.73 4.57
C ARG A 39 -2.78 -0.85 3.09
N ASP A 40 -3.92 -0.32 2.68
CA ASP A 40 -4.33 -0.27 1.26
C ASP A 40 -3.31 0.53 0.43
N LEU A 41 -2.74 1.60 0.99
CA LEU A 41 -1.63 2.33 0.38
C LEU A 41 -0.41 1.42 0.14
N LEU A 42 0.01 0.64 1.14
CA LEU A 42 1.16 -0.26 0.99
C LEU A 42 0.91 -1.33 -0.08
N ASP A 43 -0.31 -1.83 -0.17
CA ASP A 43 -0.72 -2.82 -1.16
C ASP A 43 -0.77 -2.23 -2.58
N ASP A 44 -1.36 -1.03 -2.75
CA ASP A 44 -1.46 -0.35 -4.05
C ASP A 44 -0.08 -0.01 -4.62
N TYR A 45 0.85 0.43 -3.75
CA TYR A 45 2.25 0.69 -4.12
C TYR A 45 3.09 -0.59 -4.23
N ARG A 46 2.50 -1.76 -3.97
CA ARG A 46 3.15 -3.08 -4.02
C ARG A 46 4.45 -3.11 -3.23
N ILE A 47 4.42 -2.57 -2.03
CA ILE A 47 5.57 -2.58 -1.14
C ILE A 47 5.94 -4.04 -0.86
N ASN A 48 7.24 -4.35 -0.88
CA ASN A 48 7.71 -5.68 -0.53
C ASN A 48 7.71 -5.80 1.01
N PRO A 49 6.98 -6.76 1.60
CA PRO A 49 6.85 -6.87 3.05
C PRO A 49 8.17 -7.21 3.76
N TYR A 50 9.18 -7.71 3.05
CA TYR A 50 10.51 -7.98 3.59
C TYR A 50 11.46 -6.77 3.50
N THR A 51 11.03 -5.66 2.89
CA THR A 51 11.86 -4.45 2.76
C THR A 51 11.78 -3.64 4.05
N PRO A 52 12.91 -3.29 4.70
CA PRO A 52 12.90 -2.49 5.93
C PRO A 52 12.17 -1.16 5.75
N TRP A 53 11.48 -0.72 6.80
CA TRP A 53 10.73 0.55 6.82
C TRP A 53 11.58 1.74 6.40
N GLU A 54 12.81 1.81 6.92
CA GLU A 54 13.76 2.89 6.65
C GLU A 54 14.04 3.03 5.15
N LYS A 55 14.24 1.90 4.46
CA LYS A 55 14.48 1.88 3.01
C LYS A 55 13.25 2.33 2.22
N ILE A 56 12.05 1.97 2.67
CA ILE A 56 10.79 2.40 2.02
C ILE A 56 10.65 3.92 2.10
N ILE A 57 11.01 4.52 3.24
CA ILE A 57 10.99 5.98 3.43
C ILE A 57 12.07 6.67 2.60
N GLU A 58 13.28 6.12 2.54
CA GLU A 58 14.36 6.65 1.70
C GLU A 58 13.99 6.67 0.21
N GLU A 59 13.27 5.66 -0.28
CA GLU A 59 12.77 5.60 -1.65
C GLU A 59 11.65 6.62 -1.93
N GLY A 60 11.01 7.18 -0.90
CA GLY A 60 10.06 8.28 -0.98
C GLY A 60 8.72 7.99 -1.66
N ARG A 61 8.52 6.78 -2.21
CA ARG A 61 7.40 6.47 -3.12
C ARG A 61 6.01 6.69 -2.51
N ILE A 62 5.87 6.44 -1.21
CA ILE A 62 4.57 6.51 -0.52
C ILE A 62 4.32 7.88 0.14
N ILE A 63 5.32 8.78 0.19
CA ILE A 63 5.26 10.00 1.00
C ILE A 63 4.29 11.03 0.41
N ASP A 64 4.19 11.08 -0.92
CA ASP A 64 3.32 12.03 -1.63
C ASP A 64 1.84 11.61 -1.62
N ASP A 65 1.52 10.36 -1.27
CA ASP A 65 0.13 9.92 -1.16
C ASP A 65 -0.49 10.47 0.13
N THR A 66 -1.64 11.12 -0.02
CA THR A 66 -2.42 11.64 1.10
C THR A 66 -2.70 10.62 2.21
N ARG A 67 -2.83 9.33 1.87
CA ARG A 67 -3.05 8.23 2.82
C ARG A 67 -1.87 8.02 3.77
N TYR A 68 -0.68 8.44 3.37
CA TYR A 68 0.51 8.41 4.23
C TYR A 68 0.36 9.33 5.44
N THR A 69 -0.25 10.50 5.25
CA THR A 69 -0.43 11.51 6.30
C THR A 69 -1.61 11.26 7.23
N ILE A 70 -2.46 10.27 6.93
CA ILE A 70 -3.62 9.90 7.75
C ILE A 70 -3.18 9.50 9.16
N LEU A 71 -2.12 8.71 9.26
CA LEU A 71 -1.52 8.37 10.55
C LEU A 71 -0.67 9.55 11.01
N PRO A 72 -0.92 10.11 12.20
CA PRO A 72 -0.41 11.42 12.60
C PRO A 72 1.10 11.44 12.86
N ASN A 73 1.66 10.31 13.28
CA ASN A 73 3.04 10.24 13.72
C ASN A 73 3.80 9.06 13.09
N MET A 74 5.13 9.19 13.05
CA MET A 74 5.98 8.20 12.37
C MET A 74 6.01 6.85 13.09
N LYS A 75 5.75 6.86 14.40
CA LYS A 75 5.62 5.65 15.22
C LYS A 75 4.41 4.82 14.79
N SER A 76 3.22 5.42 14.69
CA SER A 76 2.01 4.72 14.23
C SER A 76 2.14 4.22 12.79
N ARG A 77 2.80 4.98 11.89
CA ARG A 77 3.09 4.51 10.52
C ARG A 77 3.98 3.28 10.50
N ARG A 78 5.07 3.29 11.28
CA ARG A 78 5.99 2.16 11.41
C ARG A 78 5.29 0.93 12.02
N GLU A 79 4.44 1.13 13.02
CA GLU A 79 3.68 0.06 13.67
C GLU A 79 2.66 -0.56 12.70
N ALA A 80 1.87 0.26 12.00
CA ALA A 80 0.95 -0.19 10.97
C ALA A 80 1.66 -0.98 9.87
N TRP A 81 2.81 -0.49 9.38
CA TRP A 81 3.66 -1.21 8.44
C TRP A 81 4.20 -2.53 9.01
N SER A 82 4.65 -2.54 10.27
CA SER A 82 5.20 -3.75 10.92
C SER A 82 4.16 -4.85 11.02
N ASN A 83 2.94 -4.49 11.44
CA ASN A 83 1.82 -5.41 11.53
C ASN A 83 1.41 -5.92 10.14
N TRP A 84 1.28 -5.01 9.17
CA TRP A 84 0.98 -5.36 7.78
C TRP A 84 2.03 -6.29 7.16
N SER A 85 3.31 -6.01 7.36
CA SER A 85 4.42 -6.84 6.89
C SER A 85 4.32 -8.24 7.48
N ARG A 86 4.11 -8.35 8.80
CA ARG A 86 3.93 -9.64 9.47
C ARG A 86 2.75 -10.43 8.91
N ASP A 87 1.61 -9.79 8.72
CA ASP A 87 0.40 -10.42 8.18
C ASP A 87 0.63 -10.91 6.74
N ARG A 88 1.26 -10.08 5.89
CA ARG A 88 1.58 -10.43 4.50
C ARG A 88 2.59 -11.58 4.42
N ILE A 89 3.62 -11.57 5.27
CA ILE A 89 4.60 -12.67 5.35
C ILE A 89 3.91 -13.97 5.78
N GLN A 90 3.01 -13.91 6.74
CA GLN A 90 2.26 -15.06 7.21
C GLN A 90 1.33 -15.60 6.10
N GLU A 91 0.58 -14.73 5.43
CA GLU A 91 -0.26 -15.09 4.28
C GLU A 91 0.56 -15.75 3.16
N HIS A 92 1.72 -15.19 2.83
CA HIS A 92 2.65 -15.75 1.84
C HIS A 92 3.10 -17.16 2.23
N LYS A 93 3.46 -17.36 3.51
CA LYS A 93 3.87 -18.65 4.04
C LYS A 93 2.73 -19.68 3.98
N GLU A 94 1.54 -19.32 4.43
CA GLU A 94 0.38 -20.21 4.41
C GLU A 94 -0.02 -20.62 2.98
N ARG A 95 0.00 -19.68 2.04
CA ARG A 95 -0.26 -19.98 0.64
C ARG A 95 0.78 -20.93 0.06
N LYS A 96 2.06 -20.70 0.35
CA LYS A 96 3.14 -21.59 -0.07
C LYS A 96 2.96 -23.00 0.51
N GLU A 97 2.66 -23.11 1.80
CA GLU A 97 2.39 -24.39 2.45
C GLU A 97 1.16 -25.10 1.85
N LYS A 98 0.08 -24.36 1.55
CA LYS A 98 -1.12 -24.90 0.87
C LYS A 98 -0.75 -25.41 -0.53
N GLY A 99 0.03 -24.66 -1.31
CA GLY A 99 0.51 -25.06 -2.64
C GLY A 99 1.39 -26.31 -2.60
N GLU A 100 2.37 -26.34 -1.69
CA GLU A 100 3.25 -27.49 -1.47
C GLU A 100 2.49 -28.76 -1.04
N LYS A 101 1.43 -28.61 -0.24
CA LYS A 101 0.56 -29.75 0.11
C LYS A 101 -0.22 -30.27 -1.10
N LYS A 102 -0.61 -29.38 -2.02
CA LYS A 102 -1.34 -29.77 -3.24
C LYS A 102 -0.46 -30.57 -4.19
N ASP A 103 0.75 -30.10 -4.48
CA ASP A 103 1.63 -30.76 -5.45
C ASP A 103 3.00 -31.14 -4.85
N PRO A 104 3.29 -32.45 -4.71
CA PRO A 104 4.56 -32.94 -4.13
C PRO A 104 5.78 -32.55 -4.98
N ARG A 105 5.60 -32.25 -6.28
CA ARG A 105 6.68 -31.85 -7.18
C ARG A 105 7.32 -30.54 -6.75
N ILE A 106 6.56 -29.62 -6.15
CA ILE A 106 7.06 -28.31 -5.72
C ILE A 106 8.21 -28.49 -4.73
N ARG A 107 7.99 -29.32 -3.70
CA ARG A 107 9.03 -29.58 -2.67
C ARG A 107 10.22 -30.31 -3.27
N TYR A 108 9.97 -31.32 -4.09
CA TYR A 108 11.04 -32.07 -4.74
C TYR A 108 11.90 -31.19 -5.66
N LEU A 109 11.30 -30.29 -6.45
CA LEU A 109 12.03 -29.35 -7.30
C LEU A 109 12.81 -28.32 -6.48
N ALA A 110 12.30 -27.87 -5.34
CA ALA A 110 13.05 -27.03 -4.41
C ALA A 110 14.28 -27.75 -3.85
N LEU A 111 14.16 -29.05 -3.53
CA LEU A 111 15.31 -29.89 -3.15
C LEU A 111 16.34 -29.97 -4.28
N LEU A 112 15.88 -30.11 -5.54
CA LEU A 112 16.77 -30.10 -6.70
C LEU A 112 17.47 -28.75 -6.87
N GLU A 113 16.74 -27.63 -6.78
CA GLU A 113 17.32 -26.29 -6.86
C GLU A 113 18.44 -26.08 -5.84
N ALA A 114 18.26 -26.58 -4.61
CA ALA A 114 19.22 -26.39 -3.53
C ALA A 114 20.46 -27.31 -3.62
N HIS A 115 20.32 -28.49 -4.22
CA HIS A 115 21.31 -29.57 -4.04
C HIS A 115 21.73 -30.30 -5.31
N ALA A 116 20.95 -30.23 -6.39
CA ALA A 116 21.30 -30.87 -7.64
C ALA A 116 22.45 -30.10 -8.31
N THR A 117 23.47 -30.85 -8.74
CA THR A 117 24.60 -30.29 -9.46
C THR A 117 24.96 -31.21 -10.62
N PRO A 118 25.50 -30.68 -11.74
CA PRO A 118 25.88 -31.53 -12.88
C PRO A 118 26.98 -32.55 -12.60
N LYS A 119 27.66 -32.45 -11.45
CA LYS A 119 28.75 -33.35 -11.02
C LYS A 119 28.24 -34.60 -10.28
N LEU A 120 27.00 -34.58 -9.84
CA LEU A 120 26.41 -35.65 -9.03
C LEU A 120 25.54 -36.51 -9.96
N PHE A 121 25.65 -37.83 -9.84
CA PHE A 121 24.72 -38.73 -10.55
C PHE A 121 23.47 -38.98 -9.70
N TRP A 122 22.38 -39.40 -10.36
CA TRP A 122 21.11 -39.68 -9.69
C TRP A 122 21.26 -40.66 -8.51
N ALA A 123 22.01 -41.76 -8.69
CA ALA A 123 22.22 -42.75 -7.63
C ALA A 123 22.90 -42.14 -6.39
N GLU A 124 23.86 -41.22 -6.59
CA GLU A 124 24.56 -40.55 -5.51
C GLU A 124 23.69 -39.50 -4.83
N PHE A 125 22.95 -38.71 -5.62
CA PHE A 125 21.95 -37.77 -5.11
C PHE A 125 20.91 -38.50 -4.25
N LYS A 126 20.33 -39.57 -4.79
CA LYS A 126 19.36 -40.40 -4.08
C LYS A 126 19.93 -40.98 -2.79
N ARG A 127 21.18 -41.46 -2.80
CA ARG A 127 21.84 -41.98 -1.59
C ARG A 127 22.03 -40.89 -0.54
N LYS A 128 22.48 -39.70 -0.96
CA LYS A 128 22.79 -38.57 -0.07
C LYS A 128 21.52 -37.98 0.57
N TYR A 129 20.47 -37.79 -0.23
CA TYR A 129 19.23 -37.13 0.20
C TYR A 129 18.10 -38.10 0.53
N ARG A 130 18.38 -39.40 0.70
CA ARG A 130 17.36 -40.44 0.99
C ARG A 130 16.51 -40.15 2.23
N LYS A 131 17.07 -39.42 3.20
CA LYS A 131 16.40 -39.13 4.47
C LYS A 131 15.47 -37.93 4.39
N GLU A 132 15.60 -37.10 3.35
CA GLU A 132 14.80 -35.90 3.15
C GLU A 132 13.31 -36.26 2.96
N PRO A 133 12.38 -35.46 3.50
CA PRO A 133 10.95 -35.75 3.43
C PRO A 133 10.45 -35.82 1.98
N GLU A 134 10.99 -35.01 1.08
CA GLU A 134 10.66 -34.99 -0.36
C GLU A 134 11.08 -36.29 -1.06
N MET A 135 12.13 -36.95 -0.58
CA MET A 135 12.59 -38.25 -1.08
C MET A 135 11.80 -39.43 -0.47
N LYS A 136 11.00 -39.19 0.58
CA LYS A 136 10.13 -40.19 1.19
C LYS A 136 8.66 -40.04 0.79
N ASP A 137 8.33 -39.00 0.02
CA ASP A 137 6.96 -38.79 -0.43
C ASP A 137 6.52 -39.90 -1.41
N ASN A 138 5.48 -40.64 -1.02
CA ASN A 138 4.93 -41.74 -1.81
C ASN A 138 4.08 -41.27 -2.99
N ARG A 139 3.73 -39.98 -3.06
CA ARG A 139 2.94 -39.40 -4.16
C ARG A 139 3.77 -39.22 -5.44
N MET A 140 5.09 -39.42 -5.36
CA MET A 140 6.00 -39.38 -6.51
C MET A 140 6.77 -40.70 -6.66
N SER A 141 6.68 -41.29 -7.86
CA SER A 141 7.46 -42.49 -8.16
C SER A 141 8.96 -42.15 -8.23
N ASP A 142 9.81 -43.15 -8.00
CA ASP A 142 11.27 -42.99 -8.13
C ASP A 142 11.67 -42.69 -9.59
N LYS A 143 10.93 -43.25 -10.55
CA LYS A 143 11.12 -43.02 -11.98
C LYS A 143 10.84 -41.56 -12.36
N ASP A 144 9.77 -40.97 -11.83
CA ASP A 144 9.43 -39.57 -12.11
C ASP A 144 10.45 -38.62 -11.49
N ARG A 145 10.90 -38.92 -10.27
CA ARG A 145 11.97 -38.15 -9.60
C ARG A 145 13.28 -38.22 -10.39
N GLU A 146 13.69 -39.41 -10.81
CA GLU A 146 14.89 -39.57 -11.64
C GLU A 146 14.77 -38.81 -12.97
N LYS A 147 13.60 -38.85 -13.62
CA LYS A 147 13.35 -38.11 -14.85
C LYS A 147 13.53 -36.62 -14.63
N LEU A 148 12.84 -36.04 -13.64
CA LEU A 148 12.95 -34.62 -13.29
C LEU A 148 14.40 -34.22 -12.94
N TYR A 149 15.11 -35.07 -12.21
CA TYR A 149 16.53 -34.88 -11.90
C TYR A 149 17.37 -34.79 -13.17
N ARG A 150 17.27 -35.79 -14.07
CA ARG A 150 18.05 -35.84 -15.31
C ARG A 150 17.73 -34.67 -16.24
N ASP A 151 16.46 -34.30 -16.36
CA ASP A 151 16.02 -33.17 -17.16
C ASP A 151 16.56 -31.85 -16.59
N HIS A 152 16.53 -31.67 -15.27
CA HIS A 152 17.13 -30.49 -14.62
C HIS A 152 18.65 -30.43 -14.83
N ILE A 153 19.37 -31.53 -14.62
CA ILE A 153 20.82 -31.60 -14.87
C ILE A 153 21.16 -31.32 -16.34
N SER A 154 20.35 -31.83 -17.28
CA SER A 154 20.49 -31.52 -18.71
C SER A 154 20.38 -30.01 -18.96
N ARG A 155 19.39 -29.35 -18.35
CA ARG A 155 19.21 -27.90 -18.47
C ARG A 155 20.35 -27.10 -17.86
N LEU A 156 20.90 -27.52 -16.72
CA LEU A 156 22.04 -26.83 -16.09
C LEU A 156 23.31 -26.82 -16.96
N LYS A 157 23.42 -27.75 -17.93
CA LYS A 157 24.51 -27.76 -18.92
C LYS A 157 24.33 -26.75 -20.05
N LEU A 158 23.12 -26.21 -20.22
CA LEU A 158 22.85 -25.20 -21.25
C LEU A 158 23.43 -23.83 -20.83
N PRO A 159 23.85 -23.00 -21.81
CA PRO A 159 24.22 -21.62 -21.55
C PRO A 159 23.13 -20.86 -20.79
N GLU A 160 23.53 -19.93 -19.92
CA GLU A 160 22.58 -19.13 -19.16
C GLU A 160 21.64 -18.32 -20.08
N SER A 161 22.14 -17.81 -21.21
CA SER A 161 21.34 -17.11 -22.22
C SER A 161 20.19 -17.96 -22.76
N THR A 162 20.45 -19.22 -23.10
CA THR A 162 19.43 -20.18 -23.54
C THR A 162 18.42 -20.44 -22.43
N ARG A 163 18.88 -20.68 -21.20
CA ARG A 163 17.98 -20.90 -20.05
C ARG A 163 17.07 -19.70 -19.78
N LYS A 164 17.60 -18.47 -19.89
CA LYS A 164 16.82 -17.22 -19.77
C LYS A 164 15.77 -17.10 -20.88
N SER A 165 16.16 -17.40 -22.13
CA SER A 165 15.24 -17.36 -23.27
C SER A 165 14.11 -18.37 -23.12
N ASP A 166 14.43 -19.62 -22.78
CA ASP A 166 13.44 -20.69 -22.57
C ASP A 166 12.48 -20.40 -21.42
N PHE A 167 13.00 -19.81 -20.34
CA PHE A 167 12.19 -19.39 -19.20
C PHE A 167 11.29 -18.21 -19.57
N SER A 168 11.80 -17.24 -20.32
CA SER A 168 10.98 -16.12 -20.83
C SER A 168 9.88 -16.59 -21.78
N ALA A 169 10.18 -17.56 -22.65
CA ALA A 169 9.19 -18.18 -23.54
C ALA A 169 8.13 -18.96 -22.74
N PHE A 170 8.54 -19.64 -21.66
CA PHE A 170 7.61 -20.28 -20.75
C PHE A 170 6.69 -19.27 -20.06
N LEU A 171 7.24 -18.18 -19.51
CA LEU A 171 6.43 -17.13 -18.89
C LEU A 171 5.39 -16.53 -19.85
N LYS A 172 5.74 -16.38 -21.13
CA LYS A 172 4.83 -15.94 -22.19
C LYS A 172 3.73 -16.93 -22.55
N SER A 173 3.95 -18.21 -22.32
CA SER A 173 2.95 -19.26 -22.59
C SER A 173 1.92 -19.42 -21.46
N ILE A 174 2.17 -18.83 -20.29
CA ILE A 174 1.26 -18.92 -19.15
C ILE A 174 0.05 -17.99 -19.39
N PRO A 175 -1.19 -18.47 -19.20
CA PRO A 175 -2.37 -17.64 -19.31
C PRO A 175 -2.39 -16.49 -18.31
N LEU A 176 -3.00 -15.36 -18.68
CA LEU A 176 -3.14 -14.18 -17.82
C LEU A 176 -3.92 -14.47 -16.52
N THR A 177 -4.74 -15.52 -16.49
CA THR A 177 -5.44 -15.98 -15.28
C THR A 177 -4.47 -16.50 -14.21
N HIS A 178 -3.30 -17.01 -14.60
CA HIS A 178 -2.29 -17.57 -13.68
C HIS A 178 -1.08 -16.64 -13.47
N LEU A 179 -0.80 -15.75 -14.41
CA LEU A 179 0.29 -14.77 -14.33
C LEU A 179 -0.14 -13.44 -14.92
N ASN A 180 -0.24 -12.41 -14.08
CA ASN A 180 -0.69 -11.07 -14.46
C ASN A 180 0.04 -10.01 -13.63
N ARG A 181 -0.27 -8.74 -13.84
CA ARG A 181 0.37 -7.61 -13.16
C ARG A 181 0.27 -7.66 -11.63
N SER A 182 -0.76 -8.30 -11.07
CA SER A 182 -0.94 -8.45 -9.62
C SER A 182 -0.17 -9.62 -9.01
N SER A 183 0.42 -10.49 -9.83
CA SER A 183 1.20 -11.63 -9.36
C SER A 183 2.48 -11.19 -8.62
N THR A 184 2.83 -11.88 -7.55
CA THR A 184 4.10 -11.67 -6.82
C THR A 184 4.93 -12.95 -6.83
N ILE A 185 6.25 -12.83 -6.66
CA ILE A 185 7.16 -13.99 -6.67
C ILE A 185 6.80 -15.00 -5.58
N ASP A 186 6.36 -14.51 -4.42
CA ASP A 186 5.95 -15.36 -3.29
C ASP A 186 4.56 -15.98 -3.47
N ALA A 187 3.83 -15.58 -4.52
CA ALA A 187 2.46 -15.99 -4.82
C ALA A 187 2.31 -16.69 -6.17
N LEU A 188 3.41 -17.19 -6.74
CA LEU A 188 3.35 -17.83 -8.05
C LEU A 188 2.51 -19.11 -8.02
N ASP A 189 1.77 -19.31 -9.11
CA ASP A 189 0.93 -20.49 -9.30
C ASP A 189 1.77 -21.79 -9.34
N SER A 190 1.17 -22.90 -8.89
CA SER A 190 1.81 -24.21 -8.88
C SER A 190 2.28 -24.67 -10.27
N SER A 191 1.61 -24.26 -11.35
CA SER A 191 2.04 -24.55 -12.73
C SER A 191 3.42 -23.97 -13.05
N ILE A 192 3.77 -22.84 -12.44
CA ILE A 192 5.08 -22.18 -12.59
C ILE A 192 6.11 -22.88 -11.71
N LEU A 193 5.76 -23.10 -10.44
CA LEU A 193 6.65 -23.70 -9.45
C LEU A 193 7.01 -25.15 -9.76
N THR A 194 6.18 -25.85 -10.53
CA THR A 194 6.41 -27.26 -10.91
C THR A 194 7.14 -27.43 -12.25
N ASP A 195 7.43 -26.34 -12.96
CA ASP A 195 8.18 -26.40 -14.21
C ASP A 195 9.70 -26.39 -13.95
N ILE A 196 10.44 -27.29 -14.62
CA ILE A 196 11.90 -27.41 -14.44
C ILE A 196 12.64 -26.12 -14.85
N ARG A 197 12.11 -25.36 -15.82
CA ARG A 197 12.70 -24.08 -16.26
C ARG A 197 12.77 -23.07 -15.12
N TYR A 198 11.82 -23.14 -14.17
CA TYR A 198 11.80 -22.28 -12.99
C TYR A 198 13.01 -22.51 -12.08
N ILE A 199 13.35 -23.77 -11.78
CA ILE A 199 14.52 -24.09 -10.92
C ILE A 199 15.85 -24.07 -11.67
N SER A 200 15.82 -24.00 -13.01
CA SER A 200 17.03 -24.03 -13.83
C SER A 200 17.82 -22.73 -13.82
N LEU A 201 17.26 -21.65 -13.29
CA LEU A 201 17.90 -20.35 -13.14
C LEU A 201 18.06 -20.03 -11.65
N PRO A 202 19.22 -19.51 -11.21
CA PRO A 202 19.38 -19.04 -9.83
C PRO A 202 18.38 -17.94 -9.48
N SER A 203 17.88 -17.91 -8.24
CA SER A 203 16.90 -16.90 -7.78
C SER A 203 17.32 -15.45 -8.06
N LYS A 204 18.62 -15.14 -7.96
CA LYS A 204 19.18 -13.80 -8.26
C LYS A 204 18.96 -13.35 -9.70
N VAL A 205 18.82 -14.30 -10.62
CA VAL A 205 18.60 -14.05 -12.05
C VAL A 205 17.12 -14.22 -12.40
N ARG A 206 16.50 -15.26 -11.85
CA ARG A 206 15.09 -15.58 -12.08
C ARG A 206 14.15 -14.50 -11.57
N ASN A 207 14.32 -14.06 -10.32
CA ASN A 207 13.37 -13.17 -9.66
C ASN A 207 13.26 -11.81 -10.40
N PRO A 208 14.36 -11.13 -10.77
CA PRO A 208 14.27 -9.90 -11.55
C PRO A 208 13.62 -10.09 -12.92
N LEU A 209 13.81 -11.24 -13.57
CA LEU A 209 13.16 -11.56 -14.85
C LEU A 209 11.64 -11.70 -14.69
N ILE A 210 11.18 -12.36 -13.62
CA ILE A 210 9.75 -12.49 -13.32
C ILE A 210 9.15 -11.12 -13.00
N GLU A 211 9.79 -10.33 -12.12
CA GLU A 211 9.32 -8.99 -11.75
C GLU A 211 9.20 -8.08 -12.98
N THR A 212 10.24 -8.06 -13.82
CA THR A 212 10.24 -7.27 -15.06
C THR A 212 9.10 -7.72 -15.97
N TYR A 213 8.93 -9.03 -16.17
CA TYR A 213 7.86 -9.55 -17.00
C TYR A 213 6.47 -9.19 -16.44
N VAL A 214 6.21 -9.43 -15.15
CA VAL A 214 4.96 -9.10 -14.48
C VAL A 214 4.60 -7.63 -14.60
N SER A 215 5.56 -6.72 -14.47
CA SER A 215 5.29 -5.28 -14.62
C SER A 215 4.80 -4.88 -16.01
N THR A 216 5.18 -5.65 -17.05
CA THR A 216 4.73 -5.44 -18.44
C THR A 216 3.36 -6.05 -18.75
N LEU A 217 2.82 -6.90 -17.88
CA LEU A 217 1.54 -7.57 -18.10
C LEU A 217 0.35 -6.63 -17.83
N PRO A 218 -0.83 -6.93 -18.40
CA PRO A 218 -2.09 -6.29 -18.00
C PRO A 218 -2.54 -6.76 -16.61
N ASP A 219 -3.50 -6.04 -16.05
CA ASP A 219 -4.18 -6.44 -14.82
C ASP A 219 -4.91 -7.77 -15.00
N ALA A 220 -5.20 -8.44 -13.88
CA ALA A 220 -5.86 -9.74 -13.90
C ALA A 220 -7.20 -9.63 -14.65
N PRO A 221 -7.52 -10.57 -15.56
CA PRO A 221 -8.84 -10.60 -16.17
C PRO A 221 -9.90 -10.74 -15.09
N GLU A 222 -11.05 -10.08 -15.26
CA GLU A 222 -12.18 -10.22 -14.34
C GLU A 222 -12.59 -11.70 -14.29
N VAL A 223 -12.31 -12.33 -13.15
CA VAL A 223 -12.54 -13.77 -12.97
C VAL A 223 -14.03 -14.00 -12.86
N THR A 224 -14.65 -14.49 -13.94
CA THR A 224 -16.09 -14.81 -13.99
C THR A 224 -16.48 -15.96 -13.05
N ASP A 225 -15.52 -16.83 -12.74
CA ASP A 225 -15.71 -18.09 -11.99
C ASP A 225 -15.29 -18.02 -10.50
N LEU A 226 -15.43 -16.85 -9.87
CA LEU A 226 -15.32 -16.78 -8.40
C LEU A 226 -16.55 -17.43 -7.74
N SER A 227 -16.34 -18.18 -6.66
CA SER A 227 -17.45 -18.70 -5.83
C SER A 227 -18.32 -17.53 -5.34
N VAL A 228 -19.62 -17.77 -5.11
CA VAL A 228 -20.55 -16.73 -4.63
C VAL A 228 -20.03 -16.08 -3.34
N GLU A 229 -19.48 -16.89 -2.43
CA GLU A 229 -18.87 -16.41 -1.17
C GLU A 229 -17.63 -15.51 -1.42
N GLU A 230 -16.76 -15.87 -2.37
CA GLU A 230 -15.58 -15.07 -2.71
C GLU A 230 -15.95 -13.75 -3.41
N LYS A 231 -17.04 -13.75 -4.19
CA LYS A 231 -17.59 -12.53 -4.80
C LYS A 231 -18.15 -11.60 -3.74
N GLU A 232 -18.92 -12.13 -2.79
CA GLU A 232 -19.49 -11.34 -1.69
C GLU A 232 -18.41 -10.74 -0.78
N GLU A 233 -17.37 -11.50 -0.44
CA GLU A 233 -16.24 -10.97 0.35
C GLU A 233 -15.49 -9.86 -0.39
N LYS A 234 -15.25 -10.03 -1.69
CA LYS A 234 -14.61 -8.98 -2.51
C LYS A 234 -15.48 -7.74 -2.60
N LEU A 235 -16.79 -7.89 -2.79
CA LEU A 235 -17.73 -6.77 -2.81
C LEU A 235 -17.76 -6.06 -1.46
N LYS A 236 -17.79 -6.79 -0.34
CA LYS A 236 -17.73 -6.21 1.01
C LYS A 236 -16.43 -5.42 1.21
N LYS A 237 -15.28 -5.99 0.89
CA LYS A 237 -13.98 -5.29 0.96
C LYS A 237 -13.95 -4.05 0.08
N HIS A 238 -14.50 -4.13 -1.12
CA HIS A 238 -14.59 -2.99 -2.03
C HIS A 238 -15.50 -1.89 -1.48
N HIS A 239 -16.69 -2.22 -0.98
CA HIS A 239 -17.59 -1.26 -0.35
C HIS A 239 -16.99 -0.62 0.91
N GLU A 240 -16.27 -1.41 1.71
CA GLU A 240 -15.57 -0.93 2.90
C GLU A 240 -14.45 0.04 2.53
N ARG A 241 -13.64 -0.31 1.51
CA ARG A 241 -12.61 0.59 0.96
C ARG A 241 -13.23 1.88 0.43
N GLN A 242 -14.31 1.81 -0.35
CA GLN A 242 -15.01 3.00 -0.85
C GLN A 242 -15.55 3.88 0.27
N ARG A 243 -16.11 3.28 1.33
CA ARG A 243 -16.58 4.02 2.51
C ARG A 243 -15.43 4.77 3.17
N ARG A 244 -14.28 4.11 3.35
CA ARG A 244 -13.07 4.71 3.95
C ARG A 244 -12.49 5.82 3.08
N GLU A 245 -12.39 5.61 1.78
CA GLU A 245 -11.89 6.62 0.83
C GLU A 245 -12.81 7.84 0.78
N LYS A 246 -14.14 7.63 0.84
CA LYS A 246 -15.12 8.73 0.94
C LYS A 246 -14.95 9.51 2.25
N ALA A 247 -14.84 8.83 3.38
CA ALA A 247 -14.59 9.49 4.67
C ALA A 247 -13.29 10.33 4.67
N LEU A 248 -12.25 9.83 4.00
CA LEU A 248 -11.01 10.58 3.81
C LEU A 248 -11.21 11.83 2.93
N ALA A 249 -11.97 11.71 1.85
CA ALA A 249 -12.27 12.82 0.95
C ALA A 249 -13.10 13.91 1.64
N ASP A 250 -14.13 13.51 2.39
CA ASP A 250 -15.01 14.42 3.14
C ASP A 250 -14.20 15.18 4.20
N ARG A 251 -13.33 14.49 4.96
CA ARG A 251 -12.42 15.13 5.92
C ARG A 251 -11.48 16.14 5.26
N LYS A 252 -10.90 15.80 4.10
CA LYS A 252 -10.03 16.73 3.37
C LYS A 252 -10.79 17.97 2.92
N ALA A 253 -12.03 17.82 2.47
CA ALA A 253 -12.88 18.93 2.05
C ALA A 253 -13.15 19.88 3.24
N MET A 254 -13.53 19.34 4.40
CA MET A 254 -13.75 20.13 5.62
C MET A 254 -12.50 20.91 6.04
N VAL A 255 -11.35 20.24 6.11
CA VAL A 255 -10.07 20.88 6.49
C VAL A 255 -9.68 21.98 5.50
N GLN A 256 -9.93 21.77 4.20
CA GLN A 256 -9.64 22.77 3.18
C GLN A 256 -10.58 23.98 3.27
N GLU A 257 -11.86 23.76 3.60
CA GLU A 257 -12.82 24.82 3.84
C GLU A 257 -12.44 25.65 5.08
N GLU A 258 -12.09 25.00 6.20
CA GLU A 258 -11.60 25.67 7.40
C GLU A 258 -10.34 26.49 7.13
N LYS A 259 -9.38 25.92 6.39
CA LYS A 259 -8.17 26.64 5.99
C LYS A 259 -8.48 27.86 5.13
N GLN A 260 -9.44 27.76 4.21
CA GLN A 260 -9.89 28.91 3.41
C GLN A 260 -10.58 29.96 4.27
N LYS A 261 -11.45 29.56 5.21
CA LYS A 261 -12.11 30.47 6.16
C LYS A 261 -11.06 31.19 7.03
N HIS A 262 -10.11 30.46 7.59
CA HIS A 262 -9.03 31.03 8.40
C HIS A 262 -8.13 31.97 7.58
N GLN A 263 -7.76 31.59 6.35
CA GLN A 263 -6.99 32.46 5.47
C GLN A 263 -7.75 33.75 5.11
N ARG A 264 -9.06 33.66 4.83
CA ARG A 264 -9.90 34.83 4.59
C ARG A 264 -9.98 35.74 5.82
N ALA A 265 -10.14 35.16 7.01
CA ALA A 265 -10.15 35.89 8.27
C ALA A 265 -8.81 36.62 8.51
N LEU A 266 -7.69 35.93 8.33
CA LEU A 266 -6.34 36.52 8.47
C LEU A 266 -6.11 37.66 7.47
N VAL A 267 -6.55 37.52 6.22
CA VAL A 267 -6.46 38.60 5.22
C VAL A 267 -7.31 39.80 5.62
N GLN A 268 -8.51 39.59 6.17
CA GLN A 268 -9.35 40.68 6.67
C GLN A 268 -8.72 41.38 7.88
N GLU A 269 -8.13 40.62 8.80
CA GLU A 269 -7.44 41.15 9.97
C GLU A 269 -6.19 41.95 9.58
N LEU A 270 -5.37 41.44 8.65
CA LEU A 270 -4.25 42.17 8.06
C LEU A 270 -4.71 43.47 7.41
N ARG A 271 -5.81 43.46 6.66
CA ARG A 271 -6.38 44.68 6.05
C ARG A 271 -6.80 45.70 7.11
N LYS A 272 -7.44 45.27 8.20
CA LYS A 272 -7.82 46.15 9.32
C LYS A 272 -6.59 46.74 10.01
N ALA A 273 -5.57 45.93 10.28
CA ALA A 273 -4.31 46.39 10.86
C ALA A 273 -3.57 47.41 9.95
N MET A 274 -3.61 47.22 8.64
CA MET A 274 -3.04 48.18 7.67
C MET A 274 -3.80 49.51 7.63
N LEU A 275 -5.12 49.52 7.85
CA LEU A 275 -5.92 50.75 7.92
C LEU A 275 -5.56 51.54 9.18
N VAL A 276 -5.52 50.90 10.35
CA VAL A 276 -5.14 51.55 11.62
C VAL A 276 -3.71 52.08 11.57
N GLY A 277 -2.78 51.36 10.94
CA GLY A 277 -1.40 51.85 10.73
C GLY A 277 -1.32 53.08 9.82
N LYS A 278 -2.20 53.18 8.80
CA LYS A 278 -2.29 54.38 7.94
C LYS A 278 -2.95 55.54 8.67
N GLU A 279 -4.00 55.29 9.43
CA GLU A 279 -4.69 56.30 10.24
C GLU A 279 -3.76 56.89 11.31
N GLY A 280 -2.94 56.05 11.95
CA GLY A 280 -1.89 56.48 12.88
C GLY A 280 -0.74 57.25 12.20
N LEU A 281 -0.41 56.93 10.94
CA LEU A 281 0.55 57.71 10.15
C LEU A 281 -0.02 59.07 9.74
N THR A 282 -1.30 59.12 9.36
CA THR A 282 -1.98 60.38 9.00
C THR A 282 -2.17 61.28 10.22
N SER A 283 -2.48 60.73 11.40
CA SER A 283 -2.58 61.54 12.61
C SER A 283 -1.23 62.13 13.01
N HIS A 284 -0.13 61.37 12.89
CA HIS A 284 1.21 61.89 13.14
C HIS A 284 1.62 62.96 12.13
N LEU A 285 1.25 62.81 10.85
CA LEU A 285 1.49 63.82 9.82
C LEU A 285 0.66 65.10 10.05
N GLU A 286 -0.59 64.97 10.51
CA GLU A 286 -1.41 66.13 10.89
C GLU A 286 -0.89 66.83 12.15
N GLU A 287 -0.35 66.08 13.12
CA GLU A 287 0.26 66.62 14.33
C GLU A 287 1.57 67.37 14.01
N ILE A 288 2.41 66.83 13.11
CA ILE A 288 3.60 67.52 12.58
C ILE A 288 3.20 68.76 11.75
N GLY A 289 2.12 68.68 10.96
CA GLY A 289 1.61 69.81 10.17
C GLY A 289 1.09 70.97 11.02
N LYS A 290 0.43 70.68 12.15
CA LYS A 290 -0.08 71.69 13.10
C LYS A 290 1.02 72.33 13.96
N GLY A 291 2.14 71.63 14.17
CA GLY A 291 3.32 72.19 14.84
C GLY A 291 4.04 73.27 14.04
N ASN A 292 3.89 73.30 12.71
CA ASN A 292 4.56 74.26 11.83
C ASN A 292 3.75 75.54 11.54
N THR A 293 2.47 75.60 11.90
CA THR A 293 1.60 76.77 11.67
C THR A 293 1.52 77.74 12.85
N SER A 294 2.17 77.45 13.98
CA SER A 294 2.11 78.26 15.20
C SER A 294 3.35 79.16 15.43
N ILE A 295 4.24 79.32 14.44
CA ILE A 295 5.48 80.13 14.55
C ILE A 295 5.47 81.32 13.54
N SER A 296 4.31 81.75 13.05
CA SER A 296 4.25 82.81 12.03
C SER A 296 3.20 83.90 12.28
N ASP A 297 2.84 84.17 13.53
CA ASP A 297 2.05 85.36 13.91
C ASP A 297 2.53 85.91 15.27
N GLU A 298 3.71 86.54 15.30
CA GLU A 298 4.11 87.56 16.28
C GLU A 298 5.20 88.45 15.63
N GLU A 299 4.77 89.45 14.87
CA GLU A 299 5.50 90.70 14.60
C GLU A 299 4.63 91.88 15.05
#